data_AF-A0A1A8NWJ5-F1
#
_entry.id   AF-A0A1A8NWJ5-F1
#
_cell.length_a   1.000
_cell.length_b   1.000
_cell.length_c   1.000
_cell.angle_alpha   90.00
_cell.angle_beta   90.00
_cell.angle_gamma   90.00
#
_symmetry.space_group_name_H-M   'P 1'
#
loop_
_entity.id
_entity.type
_entity.pdbx_description
1 polymer ?
#
loop_
_entity_poly.entity_id
_entity_poly.type
_entity_poly.pdbx_seq_one_letter_code
_entity_poly.pdbx_strand_id
1 'polypeptide(L)' 'QLSKLVPSSHLMTEEEWRGLGVQQSQGWIHYMIHKPEPHILLFRRPLTKE' A
#
# COMPACT_ATOMS: atom_id res chain seq x y z
N GLN A 1 -15.37 -9.17 -0.43
CA GLN A 1 -14.66 -8.16 0.38
C GLN A 1 -13.26 -7.99 -0.19
N LEU A 2 -12.91 -6.76 -0.57
CA LEU A 2 -11.64 -6.40 -1.25
C LEU A 2 -10.39 -6.80 -0.45
N SER A 3 -10.51 -6.84 0.89
CA SER A 3 -9.45 -7.22 1.82
C SER A 3 -8.82 -8.59 1.56
N LYS A 4 -9.55 -9.52 0.92
CA LYS A 4 -9.03 -10.84 0.55
C LYS A 4 -8.01 -10.79 -0.59
N LEU A 5 -7.95 -9.68 -1.33
CA LEU A 5 -7.00 -9.46 -2.42
C LEU A 5 -5.70 -8.81 -1.92
N VAL A 6 -5.65 -8.33 -0.67
CA VAL A 6 -4.45 -7.73 -0.10
C VAL A 6 -3.47 -8.85 0.30
N PRO A 7 -2.24 -8.85 -0.23
CA PRO A 7 -1.24 -9.84 0.15
C PRO A 7 -0.83 -9.72 1.62
N SER A 8 -0.73 -10.86 2.32
CA SER A 8 -0.19 -10.92 3.68
C SER A 8 1.29 -11.36 3.74
N SER A 9 1.83 -11.83 2.60
CA SER A 9 3.18 -12.38 2.50
C SER A 9 4.25 -11.36 2.15
N HIS A 10 3.88 -10.22 1.54
CA HIS A 10 4.81 -9.20 1.06
C HIS A 10 4.16 -7.82 1.02
N LEU A 11 5.00 -6.79 0.98
CA LEU A 11 4.58 -5.41 0.71
C LEU A 11 4.28 -5.24 -0.78
N MET A 12 3.31 -4.40 -1.08
CA MET A 12 2.81 -4.24 -2.45
C MET A 12 3.66 -3.23 -3.24
N THR A 13 3.94 -3.54 -4.50
CA THR A 13 4.50 -2.57 -5.45
C THR A 13 3.46 -1.52 -5.84
N GLU A 14 3.91 -0.44 -6.50
CA GLU A 14 3.01 0.58 -7.03
C GLU A 14 1.98 0.02 -8.01
N GLU A 15 2.37 -0.92 -8.87
CA GLU A 15 1.42 -1.56 -9.78
C GLU A 15 0.36 -2.38 -9.03
N GLU A 16 0.75 -3.13 -7.99
CA GLU A 16 -0.16 -4.01 -7.25
C GLU A 16 -1.26 -3.23 -6.52
N TRP A 17 -0.91 -2.21 -5.75
CA TRP A 17 -1.94 -1.45 -5.02
C TRP A 17 -2.77 -0.57 -5.97
N ARG A 18 -2.22 -0.10 -7.09
CA ARG A 18 -3.02 0.55 -8.14
C ARG A 18 -3.99 -0.43 -8.79
N GLY A 19 -3.58 -1.68 -9.01
CA GLY A 19 -4.44 -2.76 -9.48
C GLY A 19 -5.60 -3.08 -8.54
N LEU A 20 -5.44 -2.87 -7.24
CA LEU A 20 -6.53 -2.95 -6.25
C LEU A 20 -7.48 -1.74 -6.28
N GLY A 21 -7.21 -0.74 -7.10
CA GLY A 21 -8.01 0.49 -7.22
C GLY A 21 -7.58 1.62 -6.29
N VAL A 22 -6.46 1.49 -5.57
CA VAL A 22 -5.94 2.58 -4.74
C VAL A 22 -5.36 3.67 -5.65
N GLN A 23 -5.82 4.91 -5.47
CA GLN A 23 -5.38 6.06 -6.25
C GLN A 23 -4.63 7.04 -5.35
N GLN A 24 -3.35 7.26 -5.64
CA GLN A 24 -2.50 8.25 -5.00
C GLN A 24 -1.56 8.88 -6.03
N SER A 25 -0.94 10.01 -5.67
CA SER A 25 0.15 10.61 -6.46
C SER A 25 1.36 9.67 -6.55
N GLN A 26 2.32 9.98 -7.42
CA GLN A 26 3.52 9.14 -7.58
C GLN A 26 4.41 9.17 -6.32
N GLY A 27 5.10 8.05 -6.06
CA GLY A 27 6.17 7.97 -5.05
C GLY A 27 5.71 7.50 -3.66
N TRP A 28 4.46 7.05 -3.51
CA TRP A 28 4.00 6.39 -2.29
C TRP A 28 4.46 4.94 -2.23
N ILE A 29 4.94 4.52 -1.07
CA ILE A 29 5.50 3.20 -0.82
C ILE A 29 4.67 2.51 0.26
N HIS A 30 4.09 1.36 -0.05
CA HIS A 30 3.49 0.48 0.96
C HIS A 30 4.61 -0.09 1.83
N TYR A 31 4.70 0.30 3.10
CA TYR A 31 5.91 0.05 3.91
C TYR A 31 5.71 -0.92 5.07
N MET A 32 4.47 -1.23 5.44
CA MET A 32 4.17 -2.14 6.54
C MET A 32 2.81 -2.82 6.34
N ILE A 33 2.75 -4.11 6.70
CA ILE A 33 1.50 -4.88 6.73
C ILE A 33 0.92 -4.82 8.14
N HIS A 34 -0.31 -4.32 8.28
CA HIS A 34 -1.04 -4.35 9.54
C HIS A 34 -1.83 -5.66 9.67
N LYS A 35 -1.22 -6.67 10.30
CA LYS A 35 -1.78 -8.05 10.39
C LYS A 35 -3.18 -8.13 11.02
N PRO A 36 -3.50 -7.39 12.10
CA PRO A 36 -4.83 -7.46 12.72
C PRO A 36 -5.95 -7.02 11.76
N GLU A 37 -5.69 -6.05 10.89
CA GLU A 37 -6.67 -5.50 9.96
C GLU A 37 -6.06 -5.38 8.55
N PRO A 38 -6.04 -6.47 7.76
CA PRO A 38 -5.37 -6.52 6.44
C PRO A 38 -5.90 -5.55 5.38
N HIS A 39 -7.06 -4.94 5.64
CA HIS A 39 -7.66 -3.94 4.77
C HIS A 39 -7.11 -2.53 5.00
N ILE A 40 -6.31 -2.32 6.06
CA ILE A 40 -5.58 -1.09 6.31
C ILE A 40 -4.24 -1.16 5.58
N LEU A 41 -4.01 -0.20 4.67
CA LEU A 41 -2.79 -0.09 3.89
C LEU A 41 -1.94 1.07 4.41
N LEU A 42 -0.69 0.80 4.78
CA LEU A 42 0.22 1.79 5.38
C LEU A 42 1.22 2.32 4.35
N PHE A 43 1.10 3.58 3.97
CA PHE A 43 1.97 4.22 2.97
C PHE A 43 2.93 5.24 3.59
N ARG A 44 4.11 5.38 2.99
CA ARG A 44 5.07 6.47 3.27
C ARG A 44 5.58 7.08 1.98
N ARG A 45 5.99 8.35 2.04
CA ARG A 45 6.66 9.05 0.94
C ARG A 45 7.78 9.92 1.51
N PRO A 46 8.96 9.98 0.86
CA PRO A 46 10.01 10.91 1.27
C PRO A 46 9.49 12.35 1.26
N LEU A 47 9.89 13.14 2.28
CA LEU A 47 9.66 14.58 2.26
C LEU A 47 10.59 15.21 1.23
N THR A 48 10.07 16.17 0.46
CA THR A 48 10.90 17.04 -0.36
C THR A 48 11.83 17.81 0.58
N LYS A 49 13.14 17.61 0.42
CA LYS A 49 14.11 18.51 1.04
C LYS A 49 14.09 19.79 0.20
N GLU A 50 13.72 20.90 0.81
CA GLU A 50 13.99 22.23 0.25
C GLU A 50 15.50 22.47 0.16
#